data_AF-A0A954QUQ4-F1
#
_entry.id   AF-A0A954QUQ4-F1
#
_cell.length_a   1.000
_cell.length_b   1.000
_cell.length_c   1.000
_cell.angle_alpha   90.00
_cell.angle_beta   90.00
_cell.angle_gamma   90.00
#
_symmetry.space_group_name_H-M   'P 1'
#
loop_
_entity.id
_entity.type
_entity.pdbx_description
1 polymer ?
#
loop_
_entity_poly.entity_id
_entity_poly.type
_entity_poly.pdbx_seq_one_letter_code
_entity_poly.pdbx_strand_id
1 'polypeptide(L)'
;MTLPSFDIFSAIDGMIGQSQYGKMHRFLWDIDSGFTGYRVESMLRQYGIRVWGRKAQGAKRSFLVRQSQAVWAEYLLCRMGVPLESKILDRRNLEYPAQHDSTMPVPWS
;
A
#
# COMPACT_ATOMS: atom_id res chain seq x y z
N MET A 1 28.82 3.93 12.75
CA MET A 1 28.50 2.72 11.97
C MET A 1 27.45 3.13 10.93
N THR A 2 27.93 3.58 9.77
CA THR A 2 27.13 4.17 8.70
C THR A 2 26.61 3.05 7.80
N LEU A 3 25.29 2.95 7.65
CA LEU A 3 24.63 2.09 6.67
C LEU A 3 24.33 2.92 5.40
N PRO A 4 25.02 2.67 4.27
CA PRO A 4 24.44 2.81 2.95
C PRO A 4 24.12 1.39 2.43
N SER A 5 22.99 1.08 1.79
CA SER A 5 22.42 1.74 0.63
C SER A 5 20.87 1.63 0.62
N PHE A 6 20.21 2.78 0.74
CA PHE A 6 18.97 3.03 0.01
C PHE A 6 19.33 3.16 -1.50
N ASP A 7 18.41 2.78 -2.39
CA ASP A 7 18.44 2.90 -3.87
C ASP A 7 19.04 1.78 -4.75
N ILE A 8 18.35 0.64 -4.92
CA ILE A 8 18.68 -0.30 -6.01
C ILE A 8 17.51 -0.69 -6.96
N PHE A 9 16.24 -0.46 -6.62
CA PHE A 9 15.12 -0.88 -7.52
C PHE A 9 14.15 0.23 -7.91
N SER A 10 14.57 1.49 -7.79
CA SER A 10 13.70 2.67 -7.83
C SER A 10 13.16 3.03 -9.23
N ALA A 11 13.69 2.46 -10.33
CA ALA A 11 13.23 2.81 -11.70
C ALA A 11 13.22 1.64 -12.71
N ILE A 12 14.13 0.67 -12.61
CA ILE A 12 14.31 -0.40 -13.62
C ILE A 12 13.17 -1.45 -13.55
N ASP A 13 12.61 -1.71 -12.36
CA ASP A 13 11.51 -2.68 -12.15
C ASP A 13 10.15 -2.23 -12.71
N GLY A 14 9.98 -0.93 -13.01
CA GLY A 14 8.72 -0.42 -13.57
C GLY A 14 8.39 -0.99 -14.95
N MET A 15 9.42 -1.33 -15.75
CA MET A 15 9.29 -1.92 -17.07
C MET A 15 9.41 -3.46 -17.07
N ILE A 16 10.26 -4.04 -16.21
CA ILE A 16 10.40 -5.51 -16.09
C ILE A 16 9.18 -6.12 -15.38
N GLY A 17 8.57 -5.39 -14.44
CA GLY A 17 7.45 -5.91 -13.64
C GLY A 17 6.13 -6.10 -14.37
N GLN A 18 5.91 -5.45 -15.52
CA GLN A 18 4.72 -5.74 -16.32
C GLN A 18 4.80 -7.10 -17.02
N SER A 19 6.01 -7.56 -17.36
CA SER A 19 6.20 -8.82 -18.10
C SER A 19 6.37 -10.03 -17.16
N GLN A 20 7.00 -9.87 -16.00
CA GLN A 20 7.26 -10.97 -15.06
C GLN A 20 6.34 -11.02 -13.81
N TYR A 21 5.74 -9.90 -13.38
CA TYR A 21 5.02 -9.84 -12.09
C TYR A 21 3.49 -9.66 -12.20
N GLY A 22 2.94 -9.64 -13.41
CA GLY A 22 1.50 -9.60 -13.67
C GLY A 22 0.85 -8.23 -13.45
N LYS A 23 -0.49 -8.20 -13.42
CA LYS A 23 -1.28 -6.97 -13.18
C LYS A 23 -0.90 -6.32 -11.85
N MET A 24 -0.88 -4.99 -11.81
CA MET A 24 -0.60 -4.20 -10.61
C MET A 24 -1.83 -3.34 -10.27
N HIS A 25 -2.04 -3.07 -8.99
CA HIS A 25 -3.10 -2.18 -8.51
C HIS A 25 -2.50 -0.92 -7.90
N ARG A 26 -3.08 0.25 -8.21
CA ARG A 26 -2.64 1.55 -7.69
C ARG A 26 -3.58 2.01 -6.58
N PHE A 27 -3.01 2.23 -5.40
CA PHE A 27 -3.68 2.93 -4.30
C PHE A 27 -3.34 4.42 -4.33
N LEU A 28 -4.31 5.26 -4.02
CA LEU A 28 -4.22 6.73 -4.02
C LEU A 28 -4.93 7.26 -2.78
N TRP A 29 -4.34 8.26 -2.13
CA TRP A 29 -4.98 9.02 -1.05
C TRP A 29 -4.42 10.44 -0.97
N ASP A 30 -5.13 11.31 -0.26
CA ASP A 30 -4.74 12.70 -0.04
C ASP A 30 -3.66 12.86 1.04
N ILE A 31 -2.72 13.78 0.85
CA ILE A 31 -1.66 14.11 1.80
C ILE A 31 -2.21 14.67 3.12
N ASP A 32 -3.35 15.37 3.07
CA ASP A 32 -3.97 16.04 4.21
C ASP A 32 -4.70 15.05 5.14
N SER A 33 -4.80 13.78 4.75
CA SER A 33 -5.37 12.70 5.57
C SER A 33 -4.57 12.36 6.83
N GLY A 34 -3.39 12.95 7.02
CA GLY A 34 -2.49 12.62 8.14
C GLY A 34 -1.73 11.31 7.99
N PHE A 35 -1.95 10.54 6.91
CA PHE A 35 -1.22 9.30 6.63
C PHE A 35 0.02 9.55 5.77
N THR A 36 1.20 9.36 6.37
CA THR A 36 2.48 9.45 5.66
C THR A 36 2.72 8.22 4.79
N GLY A 37 3.31 8.42 3.60
CA GLY A 37 3.69 7.32 2.72
C GLY A 37 4.62 6.31 3.43
N TYR A 38 5.53 6.81 4.27
CA TYR A 38 6.40 5.97 5.09
C TYR A 38 5.62 5.10 6.08
N ARG A 39 4.64 5.66 6.80
CA ARG A 39 3.81 4.92 7.78
C ARG A 39 3.00 3.82 7.08
N VAL A 40 2.38 4.15 5.96
CA VAL A 40 1.61 3.19 5.16
C VAL A 40 2.51 2.08 4.62
N GLU A 41 3.66 2.41 4.04
CA GLU A 41 4.60 1.42 3.50
C GLU A 41 5.17 0.51 4.60
N SER A 42 5.52 1.07 5.76
CA SER A 42 6.07 0.29 6.88
C SER A 42 5.06 -0.74 7.39
N MET A 43 3.79 -0.35 7.51
CA MET A 43 2.72 -1.28 7.87
C MET A 43 2.54 -2.36 6.81
N LEU A 44 2.41 -1.99 5.53
CA LEU A 44 2.22 -2.98 4.46
C LEU A 44 3.37 -4.00 4.40
N ARG A 45 4.61 -3.55 4.61
CA ARG A 45 5.78 -4.44 4.71
C ARG A 45 5.70 -5.41 5.88
N GLN A 46 5.19 -4.98 7.03
CA GLN A 46 4.97 -5.84 8.20
C GLN A 46 4.03 -7.02 7.88
N TYR A 47 3.10 -6.84 6.94
CA TYR A 47 2.18 -7.88 6.47
C TYR A 47 2.63 -8.58 5.18
N GLY A 48 3.91 -8.42 4.78
CA GLY A 48 4.49 -9.08 3.61
C GLY A 48 4.10 -8.47 2.26
N ILE A 49 3.55 -7.25 2.25
CA ILE A 49 3.19 -6.54 1.02
C ILE A 49 4.33 -5.60 0.65
N ARG A 50 4.90 -5.82 -0.54
CA ARG A 50 5.88 -4.90 -1.11
C ARG A 50 5.17 -3.80 -1.88
N VAL A 51 5.77 -2.62 -1.85
CA VAL A 51 5.24 -1.39 -2.46
C VAL A 51 6.18 -0.94 -3.59
N TRP A 52 5.61 -0.50 -4.72
CA TRP A 52 6.33 -0.02 -5.90
C TRP A 52 5.77 1.32 -6.38
N GLY A 53 6.47 1.97 -7.33
CA GLY A 53 5.94 3.11 -8.09
C GLY A 53 5.37 4.24 -7.24
N ARG A 54 6.06 4.54 -6.14
CA ARG A 54 5.73 5.60 -5.18
C ARG A 54 5.70 6.94 -5.92
N LYS A 55 4.61 7.68 -5.80
CA LYS A 55 4.46 9.01 -6.36
C LYS A 55 3.82 9.94 -5.34
N ALA A 56 4.36 11.15 -5.23
CA ALA A 56 3.71 12.27 -4.58
C ALA A 56 3.51 13.34 -5.67
N GLN A 57 2.26 13.65 -6.00
CA GLN A 57 1.93 14.65 -7.03
C GLN A 57 0.88 15.60 -6.47
N GLY A 58 1.28 16.85 -6.26
CA GLY A 58 0.44 17.83 -5.56
C GLY A 58 0.03 17.32 -4.18
N ALA A 59 -1.27 17.38 -3.90
CA ALA A 59 -1.87 16.88 -2.66
C ALA A 59 -2.10 15.35 -2.65
N LYS A 60 -1.67 14.60 -3.66
CA LYS A 60 -1.93 13.16 -3.76
C LYS A 60 -0.69 12.31 -3.53
N ARG A 61 -0.86 11.22 -2.79
CA ARG A 61 0.12 10.14 -2.63
C ARG A 61 -0.41 8.87 -3.27
N SER A 62 0.45 8.16 -3.99
CA SER A 62 0.10 6.87 -4.55
C SER A 62 1.26 5.88 -4.53
N PHE A 63 0.89 4.60 -4.58
CA PHE A 63 1.82 3.51 -4.81
C PHE A 63 1.14 2.36 -5.53
N LEU A 64 1.95 1.42 -6.01
CA LEU A 64 1.52 0.18 -6.65
C LEU A 64 1.78 -1.01 -5.74
N VAL A 65 0.89 -2.00 -5.82
CA VAL A 65 1.08 -3.36 -5.28
C VAL A 65 0.75 -4.39 -6.36
N ARG A 66 1.20 -5.64 -6.17
CA ARG A 66 0.78 -6.76 -7.03
C ARG A 66 -0.72 -6.98 -6.91
N GLN A 67 -1.38 -7.26 -8.03
CA GLN A 67 -2.83 -7.49 -8.05
C GLN A 67 -3.26 -8.63 -7.11
N SER A 68 -2.44 -9.69 -6.99
CA SER A 68 -2.71 -10.80 -6.07
C SER A 68 -2.71 -10.41 -4.60
N GLN A 69 -2.02 -9.33 -4.23
CA GLN A 69 -1.97 -8.79 -2.87
C GLN A 69 -2.92 -7.61 -2.66
N ALA A 70 -3.59 -7.13 -3.71
CA ALA A 70 -4.30 -5.86 -3.68
C ALA A 70 -5.52 -5.87 -2.75
N VAL A 71 -6.31 -6.95 -2.73
CA VAL A 71 -7.46 -7.07 -1.81
C VAL A 71 -7.00 -7.10 -0.35
N TRP A 72 -5.88 -7.76 -0.07
CA TRP A 72 -5.30 -7.79 1.28
C TRP A 72 -4.72 -6.43 1.69
N ALA A 73 -4.02 -5.76 0.76
CA ALA A 73 -3.53 -4.40 0.98
C ALA A 73 -4.68 -3.43 1.26
N GLU A 74 -5.76 -3.49 0.49
CA GLU A 74 -6.95 -2.67 0.68
C GLU A 74 -7.57 -2.89 2.07
N TYR A 75 -7.74 -4.14 2.47
CA TYR A 75 -8.24 -4.47 3.81
C TYR A 75 -7.40 -3.80 4.92
N LEU A 76 -6.07 -3.91 4.85
CA LEU A 76 -5.17 -3.30 5.85
C LEU A 76 -5.22 -1.78 5.84
N LEU A 77 -5.34 -1.16 4.66
CA LEU A 77 -5.48 0.29 4.50
C LEU A 77 -6.81 0.79 5.08
N CYS A 78 -7.91 0.08 4.82
CA CYS A 78 -9.21 0.35 5.40
C CYS A 78 -9.19 0.20 6.93
N ARG A 79 -8.54 -0.83 7.47
CA ARG A 79 -8.37 -1.04 8.91
C ARG A 79 -7.54 0.06 9.57
N MET A 80 -6.52 0.55 8.88
CA MET A 80 -5.73 1.69 9.33
C MET A 80 -6.51 3.01 9.25
N GLY A 81 -7.64 3.06 8.54
CA GLY A 81 -8.45 4.26 8.34
C GLY A 81 -7.91 5.18 7.24
N VAL A 82 -7.09 4.66 6.32
CA VAL A 82 -6.58 5.47 5.19
C VAL A 82 -7.75 5.79 4.26
N PRO A 83 -8.01 7.08 3.96
CA PRO A 83 -9.09 7.47 3.05
C PRO A 83 -8.64 7.25 1.60
N LEU A 84 -8.86 6.02 1.10
CA LEU A 84 -8.50 5.66 -0.26
C LEU A 84 -9.43 6.34 -1.28
N GLU A 85 -8.82 6.93 -2.31
CA GLU A 85 -9.51 7.50 -3.48
C GLU A 85 -9.50 6.55 -4.68
N SER A 86 -8.66 5.51 -4.63
CA SER A 86 -8.65 4.44 -5.62
C SER A 86 -9.94 3.64 -5.57
N LYS A 87 -10.33 3.04 -6.71
CA LYS A 87 -11.48 2.14 -6.78
C LYS A 87 -11.31 0.97 -5.81
N ILE A 88 -12.30 0.78 -4.95
CA ILE A 88 -12.38 -0.35 -4.03
C ILE A 88 -12.53 -1.66 -4.82
N LEU A 89 -11.70 -2.64 -4.46
CA LEU A 89 -11.64 -3.96 -5.07
C LEU A 89 -12.64 -4.93 -4.45
N ASP A 90 -12.78 -4.90 -3.12
CA ASP A 90 -13.71 -5.75 -2.39
C ASP A 90 -14.55 -4.92 -1.43
N ARG A 91 -15.85 -4.83 -1.69
CA ARG A 91 -16.78 -4.04 -0.88
C ARG A 91 -16.81 -4.49 0.58
N ARG A 92 -16.53 -5.76 0.86
CA ARG A 92 -16.49 -6.30 2.23
C ARG A 92 -15.45 -5.54 3.07
N ASN A 93 -14.33 -5.13 2.48
CA ASN A 93 -13.26 -4.39 3.16
C ASN A 93 -13.70 -3.02 3.70
N LEU A 94 -14.74 -2.41 3.12
CA LEU A 94 -15.30 -1.16 3.62
C LEU A 94 -16.14 -1.36 4.89
N GLU A 95 -16.77 -2.53 5.01
CA GLU A 95 -17.69 -2.85 6.10
C GLU A 95 -16.94 -3.42 7.31
N TYR A 96 -15.80 -4.06 7.09
CA TYR A 96 -14.98 -4.67 8.14
C TYR A 96 -14.59 -3.71 9.28
N PRO A 97 -14.13 -2.46 9.03
CA PRO A 97 -13.82 -1.51 10.11
C PRO A 97 -15.02 -1.16 10.99
N ALA A 98 -16.25 -1.25 10.49
CA ALA A 98 -17.45 -0.99 11.27
C ALA A 98 -17.92 -2.21 12.08
N GLN A 99 -17.57 -3.42 11.64
CA GLN A 99 -18.01 -4.68 12.23
C GLN A 99 -17.03 -5.27 13.26
N HIS A 100 -15.80 -4.77 13.31
CA HIS A 100 -14.73 -5.30 14.17
C HIS A 100 -13.98 -4.17 14.87
N ASP A 101 -13.42 -4.47 16.04
CA ASP A 101 -12.52 -3.55 16.74
C ASP A 101 -11.41 -3.06 15.80
N SER A 102 -11.11 -1.76 15.88
CA SER A 102 -10.12 -1.05 15.05
C SER A 102 -8.68 -1.53 15.22
N THR A 103 -8.44 -2.60 15.97
CA THR A 103 -7.13 -3.20 16.15
C THR A 103 -6.65 -3.82 14.85
N MET A 104 -5.36 -3.69 14.53
CA MET A 104 -4.79 -4.34 13.34
C MET A 104 -4.75 -5.87 13.53
N PRO A 105 -4.88 -6.68 12.46
CA PRO A 105 -4.72 -8.13 12.56
C PRO A 105 -3.31 -8.49 13.07
N VAL A 106 -3.15 -9.63 13.74
CA VAL A 106 -1.82 -10.07 14.19
C VAL A 106 -0.94 -10.31 12.95
N PRO A 107 0.23 -9.64 12.83
CA PRO A 107 1.14 -9.87 11.72
C PRO A 107 1.75 -11.27 11.79
N TRP A 108 2.22 -11.77 10.66
CA TRP A 108 2.95 -13.04 10.61
C TRP A 108 4.23 -12.93 11.45
N SER A 109 4.38 -13.83 12.43
CA SER A 109 5.58 -14.01 13.27
C SER A 109 6.48 -15.10 12.72
#